data_AF-L8TV19-F1
#
_entry.id   AF-L8TV19-F1
#
_cell.length_a   1.000
_cell.length_b   1.000
_cell.length_c   1.000
_cell.angle_alpha   90.00
_cell.angle_beta   90.00
_cell.angle_gamma   90.00
#
_symmetry.space_group_name_H-M   'P 1'
#
loop_
_entity.id
_entity.type
_entity.pdbx_description
1 polymer ?
#
loop_
_entity_poly.entity_id
_entity_poly.type
_entity_poly.pdbx_seq_one_letter_code
_entity_poly.pdbx_strand_id
1 'polypeptide(L)'
;MCSELGDKAPTPKLEDGLYAASALRMLSVINHVPDTVTTLMLISHLPGVQDLAMHLASRDSDHDAYMDAATRFPTSALTVLETEKPWAELDGQDARITRFKVPRAH
;
A
#
# COMPACT_ATOMS: atom_id res chain seq x y z
N MET A 1 15.43 -14.17 1.36
CA MET A 1 14.09 -13.59 1.17
C MET A 1 13.84 -13.62 -0.34
N CYS A 2 12.77 -14.32 -0.78
CA CYS A 2 12.39 -14.62 -2.18
C CYS A 2 13.29 -15.59 -2.98
N SER A 3 13.20 -16.91 -2.70
CA SER A 3 13.66 -17.96 -3.64
C SER A 3 12.73 -18.10 -4.86
N GLU A 4 11.44 -17.81 -4.69
CA GLU A 4 10.40 -18.12 -5.68
C GLU A 4 10.31 -17.15 -6.87
N LEU A 5 10.86 -15.94 -6.72
CA LEU A 5 10.74 -14.89 -7.75
C LEU A 5 11.99 -14.77 -8.65
N GLY A 6 13.09 -15.45 -8.30
CA GLY A 6 14.35 -15.41 -9.05
C GLY A 6 14.82 -13.98 -9.37
N ASP A 7 15.37 -13.76 -10.55
CA ASP A 7 15.85 -12.46 -11.03
C ASP A 7 14.75 -11.40 -11.21
N LYS A 8 13.47 -11.78 -11.07
CA LYS A 8 12.31 -10.88 -11.14
C LYS A 8 11.84 -10.41 -9.76
N ALA A 9 12.51 -10.87 -8.69
CA ALA A 9 12.17 -10.43 -7.34
C ALA A 9 12.42 -8.92 -7.22
N PRO A 10 11.42 -8.13 -6.78
CA PRO A 10 11.66 -6.74 -6.46
C PRO A 10 12.70 -6.67 -5.33
N THR A 11 13.68 -5.77 -5.44
CA THR A 11 14.69 -5.57 -4.40
C THR A 11 14.00 -5.13 -3.11
N PRO A 12 13.98 -5.98 -2.05
CA PRO A 12 13.32 -5.62 -0.81
C PRO A 12 14.16 -4.57 -0.09
N LYS A 13 13.53 -3.43 0.23
CA LYS A 13 14.12 -2.44 1.13
C LYS A 13 13.51 -2.63 2.51
N LEU A 14 14.33 -3.07 3.45
CA LEU A 14 13.92 -3.10 4.86
C LEU A 14 14.06 -1.69 5.42
N GLU A 15 12.96 -1.16 5.92
CA GLU A 15 12.88 0.17 6.51
C GLU A 15 12.41 0.01 7.95
N ASP A 16 13.32 0.16 8.92
CA ASP A 16 13.00 0.04 10.35
C ASP A 16 11.89 1.02 10.76
N GLY A 17 11.81 2.17 10.08
CA GLY A 17 10.79 3.20 10.29
C GLY A 17 9.37 2.79 9.86
N LEU A 18 9.18 1.60 9.29
CA LEU A 18 7.85 1.03 8.98
C LEU A 18 7.31 0.16 10.12
N TYR A 19 8.14 -0.25 11.09
CA TYR A 19 7.67 -1.02 12.22
C TYR A 19 6.81 -0.15 13.14
N ALA A 20 5.55 -0.56 13.38
CA ALA A 20 4.56 0.20 14.14
C ALA A 20 4.38 1.66 13.68
N ALA A 21 4.61 1.92 12.38
CA ALA A 21 4.52 3.25 11.82
C ALA A 21 3.07 3.75 11.74
N SER A 22 2.88 5.06 11.88
CA SER A 22 1.62 5.71 11.52
C SER A 22 1.45 5.80 10.01
N ALA A 23 0.22 6.03 9.54
CA ALA A 23 -0.05 6.28 8.12
C ALA A 23 0.84 7.39 7.54
N LEU A 24 0.96 8.52 8.24
CA LEU A 24 1.80 9.65 7.80
C LEU A 24 3.29 9.28 7.76
N ARG A 25 3.78 8.45 8.69
CA ARG A 25 5.17 8.00 8.66
C ARG A 25 5.43 7.10 7.45
N MET A 26 4.50 6.19 7.14
CA MET A 26 4.59 5.35 5.95
C MET A 26 4.50 6.17 4.68
N LEU A 27 3.59 7.14 4.61
CA LEU A 27 3.48 8.07 3.48
C LEU A 27 4.78 8.84 3.27
N SER A 28 5.40 9.34 4.34
CA SER A 28 6.72 9.97 4.27
C SER A 28 7.78 9.05 3.67
N VAL A 29 7.77 7.74 3.95
CA VAL A 29 8.67 6.78 3.31
C VAL A 29 8.33 6.60 1.83
N ILE A 30 7.04 6.47 1.47
CA ILE A 30 6.57 6.38 0.09
C ILE A 30 7.02 7.60 -0.72
N ASN A 31 6.93 8.81 -0.17
CA ASN A 31 7.27 10.05 -0.87
C ASN A 31 8.77 10.17 -1.21
N HIS A 32 9.64 9.31 -0.65
CA HIS A 32 11.05 9.23 -1.00
C HIS A 32 11.38 8.11 -1.99
N VAL A 33 10.37 7.39 -2.49
CA VAL A 33 10.56 6.38 -3.53
C VAL A 33 10.91 7.09 -4.85
N PRO A 34 11.98 6.67 -5.55
CA PRO A 34 12.34 7.28 -6.84
C PRO A 34 11.23 7.10 -7.89
N ASP A 35 11.00 8.12 -8.72
CA ASP A 35 9.98 8.09 -9.79
C ASP A 35 10.23 7.00 -10.85
N THR A 36 11.43 6.43 -10.90
CA THR A 36 11.74 5.27 -11.74
C THR A 36 11.01 3.99 -11.30
N VAL A 37 10.49 3.96 -10.07
CA VAL A 37 9.69 2.85 -9.54
C VAL A 37 8.23 3.06 -9.96
N THR A 38 7.70 2.18 -10.80
CA THR A 38 6.32 2.27 -11.29
C THR A 38 5.32 1.47 -10.45
N THR A 39 5.80 0.60 -9.56
CA THR A 39 4.96 -0.22 -8.69
C THR A 39 5.67 -0.47 -7.37
N LEU A 40 5.00 -0.13 -6.27
CA LEU A 40 5.48 -0.30 -4.90
C LEU A 40 4.57 -1.28 -4.15
N MET A 41 5.17 -2.29 -3.52
CA MET A 41 4.47 -3.15 -2.56
C MET A 41 4.94 -2.81 -1.15
N LEU A 42 4.03 -2.33 -0.31
CA LEU A 42 4.28 -2.05 1.10
C LEU A 42 3.74 -3.19 1.96
N ILE A 43 4.60 -3.80 2.78
CA ILE A 43 4.21 -4.77 3.80
C ILE A 43 4.35 -4.09 5.16
N SER A 44 3.24 -3.91 5.87
CA SER A 44 3.22 -3.18 7.15
C SER A 44 2.14 -3.72 8.09
N HIS A 45 2.12 -3.19 9.31
CA HIS A 45 1.25 -3.62 10.39
C HIS A 45 -0.05 -2.81 10.47
N LEU A 46 -1.08 -3.44 11.03
CA LEU A 46 -2.29 -2.75 11.48
C LEU A 46 -2.06 -2.00 12.79
N PRO A 47 -2.81 -0.91 13.05
CA PRO A 47 -3.84 -0.32 12.16
C PRO A 47 -3.25 0.51 11.02
N GLY A 48 -1.98 0.92 11.10
CA GLY A 48 -1.41 1.95 10.24
C GLY A 48 -1.52 1.68 8.74
N VAL A 49 -1.41 0.42 8.30
CA VAL A 49 -1.54 0.08 6.87
C VAL A 49 -2.96 0.32 6.34
N GLN A 50 -3.99 0.05 7.15
CA GLN A 50 -5.38 0.34 6.81
C GLN A 50 -5.60 1.86 6.80
N ASP A 51 -5.10 2.56 7.82
CA ASP A 51 -5.20 4.01 7.91
C ASP A 51 -4.54 4.70 6.71
N LEU A 52 -3.38 4.22 6.25
CA LEU A 52 -2.71 4.70 5.05
C LEU A 52 -3.56 4.48 3.79
N ALA A 53 -4.10 3.28 3.62
CA ALA A 53 -4.96 2.98 2.47
C ALA A 53 -6.19 3.90 2.44
N MET A 54 -6.81 4.17 3.59
CA MET A 54 -7.97 5.07 3.69
C MET A 54 -7.57 6.54 3.49
N HIS A 55 -6.41 6.95 3.99
CA HIS A 55 -5.90 8.30 3.82
C HIS A 55 -5.60 8.62 2.34
N LEU A 56 -5.06 7.66 1.58
CA LEU A 56 -4.76 7.83 0.16
C LEU A 56 -5.97 7.64 -0.76
N ALA A 57 -7.03 6.97 -0.30
CA ALA A 57 -8.19 6.64 -1.11
C ALA A 57 -8.88 7.90 -1.66
N SER A 58 -8.88 8.05 -2.98
CA SER A 58 -9.61 9.11 -3.67
C SER A 58 -11.09 8.79 -3.81
N ARG A 59 -11.88 9.80 -4.19
CA ARG A 59 -13.32 9.66 -4.46
C ARG A 59 -13.65 8.77 -5.65
N ASP A 60 -12.67 8.49 -6.51
CA ASP A 60 -12.82 7.65 -7.71
C ASP A 60 -12.50 6.17 -7.43
N SER A 61 -12.35 5.81 -6.15
CA SER A 61 -12.17 4.43 -5.70
C SER A 61 -13.37 3.54 -6.07
N ASP A 62 -13.08 2.28 -6.39
CA ASP A 62 -14.10 1.24 -6.50
C ASP A 62 -14.84 1.11 -5.16
N HIS A 63 -16.17 1.23 -5.21
CA HIS A 63 -16.99 1.33 -4.01
C HIS A 63 -16.89 0.07 -3.15
N ASP A 64 -17.03 -1.11 -3.74
CA ASP A 64 -17.03 -2.38 -3.01
C ASP A 64 -15.65 -2.64 -2.40
N ALA A 65 -14.57 -2.42 -3.15
CA ALA A 65 -13.20 -2.57 -2.65
C ALA A 65 -12.87 -1.58 -1.52
N TYR A 66 -13.32 -0.33 -1.63
CA TYR A 66 -13.17 0.67 -0.57
C TYR A 66 -13.92 0.24 0.69
N MET A 67 -15.19 -0.15 0.55
CA MET A 67 -16.01 -0.56 1.69
C MET A 67 -15.45 -1.81 2.37
N ASP A 68 -14.96 -2.79 1.61
CA ASP A 68 -14.30 -3.96 2.16
C ASP A 68 -13.04 -3.58 2.96
N ALA A 69 -12.14 -2.76 2.38
CA ALA A 69 -10.91 -2.33 3.04
C ALA A 69 -11.17 -1.46 4.29
N ALA A 70 -12.23 -0.64 4.27
CA ALA A 70 -12.62 0.20 5.41
C ALA A 70 -13.23 -0.63 6.55
N THR A 71 -14.00 -1.68 6.23
CA THR A 71 -14.73 -2.47 7.22
C THR A 71 -13.92 -3.63 7.80
N ARG A 72 -13.01 -4.22 7.01
CA ARG A 72 -12.21 -5.36 7.43
C ARG A 72 -10.81 -5.30 6.82
N PHE A 73 -9.79 -5.50 7.64
CA PHE A 73 -8.42 -5.60 7.19
C PHE A 73 -7.72 -6.74 7.94
N PRO A 74 -8.07 -8.02 7.68
CA PRO A 74 -7.45 -9.14 8.37
C PRO A 74 -5.97 -9.30 7.96
N THR A 75 -5.25 -10.19 8.66
CA THR A 75 -3.88 -10.56 8.28
C THR A 75 -3.81 -10.99 6.81
N SER A 76 -2.75 -10.55 6.13
CA SER A 76 -2.53 -10.79 4.70
C SER A 76 -3.52 -10.09 3.75
N ALA A 77 -4.39 -9.20 4.24
CA ALA A 77 -5.17 -8.35 3.37
C ALA A 77 -4.27 -7.48 2.46
N LEU A 78 -4.69 -7.33 1.21
CA LEU A 78 -4.01 -6.59 0.16
C LEU A 78 -5.00 -5.60 -0.46
N THR A 79 -4.68 -4.31 -0.37
CA THR A 79 -5.38 -3.24 -1.08
C THR A 79 -4.51 -2.77 -2.23
N VAL A 80 -5.09 -2.69 -3.43
CA VAL A 80 -4.42 -2.16 -4.63
C VAL A 80 -4.91 -0.73 -4.84
N LEU A 81 -3.97 0.21 -4.87
CA LEU A 81 -4.20 1.61 -5.15
C LEU A 81 -3.51 1.99 -6.47
N GLU A 82 -4.17 2.83 -7.27
CA GLU A 82 -3.63 3.37 -8.52
C GLU A 82 -3.65 4.90 -8.49
N THR A 83 -2.54 5.53 -8.89
CA THR A 83 -2.37 6.99 -8.95
C THR A 83 -1.52 7.35 -10.17
N GLU A 84 -1.75 8.54 -10.71
CA GLU A 84 -0.92 9.14 -11.77
C GLU A 84 0.06 10.18 -11.20
N LYS A 85 -0.02 10.47 -9.89
CA LYS A 85 0.88 11.41 -9.24
C LYS A 85 2.27 10.80 -9.01
N PRO A 86 3.34 11.61 -9.09
CA PRO A 86 4.65 11.22 -8.58
C PRO A 86 4.57 10.83 -7.10
N TRP A 87 5.44 9.91 -6.65
CA TRP A 87 5.43 9.45 -5.25
C TRP A 87 5.60 10.62 -4.27
N ALA A 88 6.46 11.58 -4.60
CA ALA A 88 6.75 12.75 -3.78
C ALA A 88 5.54 13.68 -3.55
N GLU A 89 4.51 13.59 -4.39
CA GLU A 89 3.34 14.49 -4.37
C GLU A 89 2.12 13.87 -3.68
N LEU A 90 2.24 12.67 -3.11
CA LEU A 90 1.14 12.03 -2.37
C LEU A 90 0.98 12.68 -0.99
N ASP A 91 -0.22 13.20 -0.70
CA ASP A 91 -0.59 13.87 0.55
C ASP A 91 -2.02 13.54 1.06
N GLY A 92 -2.83 12.83 0.27
CA GLY A 92 -4.10 12.27 0.68
C GLY A 92 -5.17 12.34 -0.41
N GLN A 93 -6.05 11.33 -0.46
CA GLN A 93 -7.10 11.22 -1.49
C GLN A 93 -6.58 11.23 -2.94
N ASP A 94 -5.35 10.76 -3.15
CA ASP A 94 -4.60 10.84 -4.42
C ASP A 94 -4.62 9.57 -5.26
N ALA A 95 -5.10 8.47 -4.69
CA ALA A 95 -5.02 7.16 -5.32
C ALA A 95 -6.38 6.46 -5.21
N ARG A 96 -6.89 5.96 -6.33
CA ARG A 96 -8.13 5.17 -6.30
C ARG A 96 -7.83 3.77 -5.82
N ILE A 97 -8.63 3.26 -4.88
CA ILE A 97 -8.63 1.83 -4.56
C ILE A 97 -9.30 1.10 -5.73
N THR A 98 -8.62 0.09 -6.27
CA THR A 98 -9.13 -0.67 -7.43
C THR A 98 -9.49 -2.09 -7.08
N ARG A 99 -8.84 -2.65 -6.04
CA ARG A 99 -9.07 -4.01 -5.56
C ARG A 99 -8.77 -4.12 -4.08
N PHE A 100 -9.55 -4.97 -3.40
CA PHE A 100 -9.22 -5.50 -2.09
C PHE A 100 -9.25 -7.03 -2.12
N LYS A 101 -8.25 -7.68 -1.53
CA LYS A 101 -8.12 -9.14 -1.50
C LYS A 101 -7.61 -9.62 -0.16
N VAL A 102 -8.12 -10.76 0.29
CA VAL A 102 -7.58 -11.52 1.42
C VAL A 102 -7.21 -12.90 0.88
N PRO A 103 -5.93 -13.15 0.57
CA PRO A 103 -5.47 -14.45 0.11
C PRO A 103 -5.82 -15.51 1.16
N ARG A 104 -6.33 -16.64 0.69
CA ARG A 104 -6.54 -17.83 1.53
C ARG A 104 -5.56 -18.89 1.06
N ALA A 105 -4.91 -19.57 2.00
CA ALA A 105 -4.12 -20.75 1.67
C ALA A 105 -5.06 -21.78 1.05
N HIS A 106 -4.72 -22.25 -0.15
CA HIS A 106 -5.31 -23.42 -0.79
C HIS A 106 -4.41 -24.62 -0.55
#